data_AF-A0A8T6FRE0-F1
#
_entry.id   AF-A0A8T6FRE0-F1
#
_cell.length_a   1.000
_cell.length_b   1.000
_cell.length_c   1.000
_cell.angle_alpha   90.00
_cell.angle_beta   90.00
_cell.angle_gamma   90.00
#
_symmetry.space_group_name_H-M   'P 1'
#
loop_
_entity.id
_entity.type
_entity.pdbx_description
1 polymer ?
#
loop_
_entity_poly.entity_id
_entity_poly.type
_entity_poly.pdbx_seq_one_letter_code
_entity_poly.pdbx_strand_id
1 'polypeptide(L)'
;MSHGGSHAPHAQEQHGLTPRQYIGLGLALTVITIVELGASLWVDLGDLLIPVLIVLSAVKFIAVVAFFMHLYYEPQLLTRVFVGSFVLATGVLIALLALFWTDITDLLNGV
;
A
#
# COMPACT_ATOMS: atom_id res chain seq x y z
N MET A 1 52.43 35.00 -5.55
CA MET A 1 51.87 33.90 -6.36
C MET A 1 50.56 33.46 -5.72
N SER A 2 49.44 33.94 -6.26
CA SER A 2 48.09 33.59 -5.81
C SER A 2 47.64 32.32 -6.54
N HIS A 3 47.46 31.22 -5.81
CA HIS A 3 46.83 30.03 -6.35
C HIS A 3 45.34 30.33 -6.63
N GLY A 4 45.03 30.55 -7.91
CA GLY A 4 43.67 30.48 -8.44
C GLY A 4 43.21 29.03 -8.41
N GLY A 5 42.52 28.65 -7.34
CA GLY A 5 41.78 27.39 -7.26
C GLY A 5 40.45 27.52 -7.99
N SER A 6 40.47 27.32 -9.30
CA SER A 6 39.26 27.02 -10.08
C SER A 6 38.78 25.62 -9.71
N HIS A 7 38.02 25.51 -8.61
CA HIS A 7 37.27 24.30 -8.30
C HIS A 7 35.81 24.47 -8.72
N ALA A 8 35.42 23.57 -9.62
CA ALA A 8 34.16 23.48 -10.33
C ALA A 8 32.92 23.53 -9.42
N PRO A 9 31.75 23.93 -9.95
CA PRO A 9 30.49 23.67 -9.28
C PRO A 9 30.28 22.16 -9.28
N HIS A 10 30.49 21.51 -8.14
CA HIS A 10 30.01 20.16 -7.90
C HIS A 10 28.48 20.23 -7.73
N ALA A 11 27.78 20.44 -8.84
CA ALA A 11 26.36 20.14 -8.96
C ALA A 11 26.23 18.61 -9.03
N GLN A 12 26.31 18.00 -7.86
CA GLN A 12 26.02 16.59 -7.68
C GLN A 12 24.49 16.46 -7.68
N GLU A 13 23.89 16.41 -8.88
CA GLU A 13 22.50 15.99 -9.09
C GLU A 13 22.38 14.53 -8.64
N GLN A 14 22.04 14.36 -7.36
CA GLN A 14 21.81 13.06 -6.75
C GLN A 14 20.57 12.42 -7.38
N HIS A 15 20.79 11.20 -7.86
CA HIS A 15 19.88 10.25 -8.49
C HIS A 15 18.67 9.88 -7.60
N GLY A 16 17.74 10.81 -7.39
CA GLY A 16 16.39 10.52 -6.89
C GLY A 16 15.46 10.25 -8.07
N LEU A 17 14.48 9.34 -7.92
CA LEU A 17 13.47 9.11 -8.96
C LEU A 17 12.86 10.43 -9.40
N THR A 18 12.80 10.64 -10.72
CA THR A 18 12.16 11.83 -11.26
C THR A 18 10.71 11.91 -10.79
N PRO A 19 10.23 13.07 -10.29
CA PRO A 19 8.85 13.28 -9.83
C PRO A 19 7.77 12.80 -10.82
N ARG A 20 8.12 12.76 -12.10
CA ARG A 20 7.28 12.25 -13.21
C ARG A 20 6.85 10.79 -13.02
N GLN A 21 7.68 9.93 -12.45
CA GLN A 21 7.36 8.51 -12.25
C GLN A 21 6.31 8.32 -11.13
N TYR A 22 6.43 9.07 -10.04
CA TYR A 22 5.44 9.09 -8.95
C TYR A 22 4.08 9.59 -9.41
N ILE A 23 4.07 10.66 -10.23
CA ILE A 23 2.84 11.20 -10.80
C ILE A 23 2.17 10.17 -11.71
N GLY A 24 2.94 9.48 -12.56
CA GLY A 24 2.41 8.41 -13.43
C GLY A 24 1.77 7.28 -12.62
N LEU A 25 2.40 6.85 -11.53
CA LEU A 25 1.86 5.81 -10.66
C LEU A 25 0.61 6.27 -9.93
N GLY A 26 0.61 7.49 -9.40
CA GLY A 26 -0.54 8.10 -8.73
C GLY A 26 -1.74 8.24 -9.67
N LEU A 27 -1.49 8.55 -10.94
CA LEU A 27 -2.53 8.59 -11.97
C LEU A 27 -3.15 7.20 -12.20
N ALA A 28 -2.32 6.16 -12.34
CA ALA A 28 -2.79 4.78 -12.49
C ALA A 28 -3.63 4.33 -11.27
N LEU A 29 -3.17 4.63 -10.06
CA LEU A 29 -3.90 4.41 -8.81
C LEU A 29 -5.25 5.14 -8.78
N THR A 30 -5.30 6.36 -9.30
CA THR A 30 -6.54 7.14 -9.42
C THR A 30 -7.50 6.47 -10.40
N VAL A 31 -7.02 5.99 -11.54
CA VAL A 31 -7.84 5.25 -12.52
C VAL A 31 -8.40 3.98 -11.89
N ILE A 32 -7.59 3.19 -11.17
CA ILE A 32 -8.06 2.01 -10.43
C ILE A 32 -9.19 2.39 -9.47
N THR A 33 -9.05 3.52 -8.77
CA THR A 33 -10.07 4.02 -7.83
C THR A 33 -11.38 4.37 -8.54
N ILE A 34 -11.30 5.06 -9.67
CA ILE A 34 -12.49 5.42 -10.46
C ILE A 34 -13.18 4.15 -10.96
N VAL A 35 -12.42 3.16 -11.42
CA VAL A 35 -12.96 1.86 -11.84
C VAL A 35 -13.65 1.15 -10.66
N GLU A 36 -13.06 1.19 -9.47
CA GLU A 36 -13.64 0.59 -8.25
C GLU A 36 -14.96 1.26 -7.83
N LEU A 37 -15.02 2.61 -7.86
CA LEU A 37 -16.26 3.35 -7.62
C LEU A 37 -17.28 3.11 -8.74
N GLY A 38 -16.85 3.02 -9.99
CA GLY A 38 -17.72 2.72 -11.13
C GLY A 38 -18.35 1.33 -11.00
N ALA A 39 -17.52 0.34 -10.66
CA ALA A 39 -17.93 -1.04 -10.46
C ALA A 39 -18.86 -1.23 -9.25
N SER A 40 -18.72 -0.41 -8.20
CA SER A 40 -19.59 -0.49 -7.01
C SER A 40 -20.88 0.32 -7.12
N LEU A 41 -20.88 1.45 -7.83
CA LEU A 41 -22.02 2.36 -7.89
C LEU A 41 -22.89 2.19 -9.14
N TRP A 42 -22.30 1.77 -10.26
CA TRP A 42 -22.96 1.83 -11.58
C TRP A 42 -23.02 0.49 -12.31
N VAL A 43 -22.19 -0.49 -11.94
CA VAL A 43 -22.16 -1.81 -12.59
C VAL A 43 -22.71 -2.86 -11.65
N ASP A 44 -23.71 -3.62 -12.11
CA ASP A 44 -24.24 -4.74 -11.35
C ASP A 44 -23.51 -6.02 -11.74
N LEU A 45 -22.44 -6.32 -11.01
CA LEU A 45 -21.60 -7.52 -11.19
C LEU A 45 -22.11 -8.72 -10.37
N GLY A 46 -23.23 -8.57 -9.67
CA GLY A 46 -23.77 -9.60 -8.76
C GLY A 46 -22.74 -10.08 -7.73
N ASP A 47 -22.68 -11.38 -7.49
CA ASP A 47 -21.76 -12.00 -6.52
C ASP A 47 -20.27 -11.83 -6.88
N LEU A 48 -19.94 -11.50 -8.13
CA LEU A 48 -18.56 -11.28 -8.56
C LEU A 48 -18.03 -9.89 -8.18
N LEU A 49 -18.91 -8.97 -7.75
CA LEU A 49 -18.52 -7.63 -7.33
C LEU A 49 -17.54 -7.68 -6.15
N ILE A 50 -17.88 -8.41 -5.09
CA ILE A 50 -17.09 -8.52 -3.86
C ILE A 50 -15.66 -9.01 -4.13
N PRO A 51 -15.42 -10.15 -4.80
CA PRO A 51 -14.05 -10.63 -5.03
C PRO A 51 -13.26 -9.70 -5.95
N VAL A 52 -13.89 -9.10 -6.97
CA VAL A 52 -13.22 -8.14 -7.87
C VAL A 52 -12.76 -6.90 -7.12
N LEU A 53 -13.60 -6.35 -6.25
CA LEU A 53 -13.25 -5.20 -5.41
C LEU A 53 -12.11 -5.53 -4.44
N ILE A 54 -12.13 -6.71 -3.81
CA ILE A 54 -11.04 -7.14 -2.92
C ILE A 54 -9.71 -7.21 -3.69
N VAL A 55 -9.71 -7.79 -4.89
CA VAL A 55 -8.49 -7.89 -5.72
C VAL A 55 -8.00 -6.50 -6.14
N LEU A 56 -8.89 -5.63 -6.63
CA LEU A 56 -8.53 -4.25 -7.00
C LEU A 56 -7.95 -3.47 -5.81
N SER A 57 -8.58 -3.58 -4.64
CA SER A 57 -8.15 -2.92 -3.41
C SER A 57 -6.79 -3.46 -2.92
N ALA A 58 -6.56 -4.77 -3.00
CA ALA A 58 -5.28 -5.39 -2.66
C ALA A 58 -4.15 -4.92 -3.59
N VAL A 59 -4.40 -4.87 -4.91
CA VAL A 59 -3.42 -4.35 -5.89
C VAL A 59 -3.08 -2.89 -5.57
N LYS A 60 -4.09 -2.08 -5.27
CA LYS A 60 -3.94 -0.67 -4.90
C LYS A 60 -3.06 -0.51 -3.64
N PHE A 61 -3.36 -1.29 -2.60
CA PHE A 61 -2.60 -1.29 -1.35
C PHE A 61 -1.13 -1.66 -1.59
N ILE A 62 -0.86 -2.73 -2.34
CA ILE A 62 0.52 -3.16 -2.66
C ILE A 62 1.26 -2.07 -3.44
N ALA A 63 0.62 -1.46 -4.44
CA ALA A 63 1.23 -0.38 -5.22
C ALA A 63 1.56 0.84 -4.35
N VAL A 64 0.68 1.24 -3.43
CA VAL A 64 0.95 2.35 -2.49
C VAL A 64 2.11 2.00 -1.57
N VAL A 65 2.10 0.81 -0.97
CA VAL A 65 3.16 0.38 -0.04
C VAL A 65 4.51 0.27 -0.76
N ALA A 66 4.57 -0.38 -1.92
CA ALA A 66 5.81 -0.59 -2.65
C ALA A 66 6.43 0.74 -3.10
N PHE A 67 5.62 1.66 -3.66
CA PHE A 67 6.15 2.83 -4.35
C PHE A 67 5.98 4.14 -3.57
N PHE A 68 4.80 4.40 -2.97
CA PHE A 68 4.53 5.67 -2.26
C PHE A 68 5.04 5.68 -0.82
N MET A 69 5.15 4.52 -0.16
CA MET A 69 5.83 4.41 1.13
C MET A 69 7.35 4.21 0.99
N HIS A 70 7.87 4.34 -0.24
CA HIS A 70 9.29 4.29 -0.59
C HIS A 70 9.98 2.94 -0.35
N LEU A 71 9.26 1.89 0.07
CA LEU A 71 9.81 0.55 0.37
C LEU A 71 10.70 -0.03 -0.73
N TYR A 72 10.33 0.18 -2.00
CA TYR A 72 11.07 -0.33 -3.16
C TYR A 72 12.44 0.36 -3.32
N TYR A 73 12.60 1.58 -2.80
CA TYR A 73 13.83 2.39 -2.93
C TYR A 73 14.62 2.51 -1.60
N GLU A 74 14.04 2.07 -0.50
CA GLU A 74 14.59 2.11 0.86
C GLU A 74 15.26 0.76 1.25
N PRO A 75 16.10 0.72 2.30
CA PRO A 75 16.74 -0.52 2.72
C PRO A 75 15.71 -1.52 3.27
N GLN A 76 15.99 -2.81 3.05
CA GLN A 76 15.11 -3.95 3.38
C GLN A 76 14.64 -4.01 4.84
N LEU A 77 15.30 -3.29 5.76
CA LEU A 77 14.87 -3.12 7.15
C LEU A 77 13.49 -2.45 7.26
N LEU A 78 13.24 -1.37 6.51
CA LEU A 78 11.95 -0.67 6.55
C LEU A 78 10.84 -1.57 6.00
N THR A 79 11.15 -2.32 4.95
CA THR A 79 10.25 -3.34 4.40
C THR A 79 9.89 -4.40 5.44
N ARG A 80 10.88 -4.95 6.15
CA ARG A 80 10.64 -5.99 7.17
C ARG A 80 9.84 -5.48 8.36
N VAL A 81 10.09 -4.27 8.84
CA VAL A 81 9.31 -3.68 9.95
C VAL A 81 7.87 -3.42 9.52
N PHE A 82 7.65 -2.93 8.30
CA PHE A 82 6.30 -2.73 7.75
C PHE A 82 5.53 -4.04 7.62
N VAL A 83 6.13 -5.03 6.95
CA VAL A 83 5.51 -6.35 6.78
C VAL A 83 5.29 -7.03 8.14
N GLY A 84 6.25 -6.90 9.06
CA GLY A 84 6.12 -7.40 10.43
C GLY A 84 4.92 -6.78 11.15
N SER A 85 4.74 -5.46 11.03
CA SER A 85 3.60 -4.74 11.61
C SER A 85 2.28 -5.14 10.97
N PHE A 86 2.25 -5.34 9.65
CA PHE A 86 1.06 -5.81 8.93
C PHE A 86 0.67 -7.23 9.38
N VAL A 87 1.62 -8.16 9.41
CA VAL A 87 1.39 -9.54 9.88
C VAL A 87 0.95 -9.55 11.35
N LEU A 88 1.58 -8.74 12.20
CA LEU A 88 1.20 -8.63 13.61
C LEU A 88 -0.22 -8.07 13.75
N ALA A 89 -0.57 -7.00 13.03
CA ALA A 89 -1.90 -6.40 13.04
C ALA A 89 -2.98 -7.38 12.56
N THR A 90 -2.73 -8.07 11.43
CA THR A 90 -3.63 -9.11 10.93
C THR A 90 -3.75 -10.29 11.90
N GLY A 91 -2.64 -10.70 12.52
CA GLY A 91 -2.64 -11.77 13.53
C GLY A 91 -3.45 -11.40 14.77
N VAL A 92 -3.29 -10.18 15.28
CA VAL A 92 -4.09 -9.67 16.40
C VAL A 92 -5.57 -9.57 16.00
N LEU A 93 -5.88 -9.08 14.80
CA LEU A 93 -7.24 -9.04 14.27
C LEU A 93 -7.88 -10.43 14.24
N ILE A 94 -7.17 -11.43 13.70
CA ILE A 94 -7.65 -12.82 13.64
C ILE A 94 -7.83 -13.38 15.05
N ALA A 95 -6.91 -13.12 15.98
CA ALA A 95 -7.02 -13.58 17.36
C ALA A 95 -8.23 -12.98 18.08
N LEU A 96 -8.50 -11.68 17.88
CA LEU A 96 -9.69 -11.03 18.41
C LEU A 96 -10.97 -11.56 17.78
N LEU A 97 -10.98 -11.75 16.46
CA LEU A 97 -12.10 -12.38 15.77
C LEU A 97 -12.36 -13.78 16.32
N ALA A 98 -11.34 -14.60 16.51
CA ALA A 98 -11.49 -15.94 17.10
C ALA A 98 -12.06 -15.89 18.53
N LEU A 99 -11.56 -14.97 19.37
CA LEU A 99 -12.00 -14.81 20.76
C LEU A 99 -13.47 -14.38 20.85
N PHE A 100 -13.86 -13.33 20.13
CA PHE A 100 -15.25 -12.88 20.16
C PHE A 100 -16.19 -13.80 19.38
N TRP A 101 -15.69 -14.51 18.37
CA TRP A 101 -16.49 -15.50 17.65
C TRP A 101 -16.90 -16.64 18.58
N THR A 102 -16.00 -17.13 19.43
CA THR A 102 -16.33 -18.17 20.42
C THR A 102 -17.39 -17.70 21.41
N ASP A 103 -17.22 -16.50 21.97
CA ASP A 103 -18.18 -15.91 22.93
C ASP A 103 -19.58 -15.71 22.29
N ILE A 104 -19.61 -15.22 21.04
CA ILE A 104 -20.86 -15.02 20.29
C ILE A 104 -21.52 -16.36 19.96
N THR A 105 -20.76 -17.38 19.58
CA THR A 105 -21.31 -18.71 19.34
C THR A 105 -21.86 -19.35 20.60
N ASP A 106 -21.27 -19.14 21.77
CA ASP A 106 -21.76 -19.70 23.03
C ASP A 106 -23.10 -19.06 23.44
N LEU A 107 -23.24 -17.74 23.24
CA LEU A 107 -24.50 -17.01 23.49
C LEU A 107 -25.63 -17.40 22.52
N LEU A 108 -25.30 -17.76 21.27
CA LEU A 108 -26.27 -18.22 20.27
C LEU A 108 -26.65 -19.69 20.43
N ASN A 109 -25.77 -20.52 21.00
CA ASN A 109 -26.01 -21.95 21.19
C ASN A 109 -26.74 -22.31 22.50
N GLY A 110 -27.09 -21.32 23.32
CA GLY A 110 -28.16 -21.44 24.32
C GLY A 110 -27.98 -22.57 25.34
N VAL A 111 -26.84 -22.59 26.02
CA VAL A 111 -26.79 -22.97 27.45
C VAL A 111 -26.97 -21.70 28.27
#